data_AF-A0A0N8T4J6-F1
#
_entry.id   AF-A0A0N8T4J6-F1
#
_cell.length_a   1.000
_cell.length_b   1.000
_cell.length_c   1.000
_cell.angle_alpha   90.00
_cell.angle_beta   90.00
_cell.angle_gamma   90.00
#
_symmetry.space_group_name_H-M   'P 1'
#
loop_
_entity.id
_entity.type
_entity.pdbx_description
1 polymer ?
#
loop_
_entity_poly.entity_id
_entity_poly.type
_entity_poly.pdbx_seq_one_letter_code
_entity_poly.pdbx_strand_id
1 'polypeptide(L)' 'MTAVDLPAVPRVLIAESDPWVRETLSDLVLGVRADVDLEMCTDGKQAVEWMKKQLPDLIIAA' A
#
# COMPACT_ATOMS: atom_id res chain seq x y z
N MET A 1 -13.33 -30.79 -2.47
CA MET A 1 -12.44 -29.72 -2.02
C MET A 1 -12.82 -28.48 -2.83
N THR A 2 -13.55 -27.54 -2.24
CA THR A 2 -13.81 -26.24 -2.87
C THR A 2 -12.51 -25.43 -2.76
N ALA A 3 -11.96 -25.01 -3.89
CA ALA A 3 -10.83 -24.08 -3.89
C ALA A 3 -11.26 -22.82 -3.11
N VAL A 4 -10.51 -22.50 -2.05
CA VAL A 4 -10.63 -21.20 -1.41
C VAL A 4 -10.00 -20.22 -2.39
N ASP A 5 -10.81 -19.40 -3.04
CA ASP A 5 -10.32 -18.25 -3.78
C ASP A 5 -9.65 -17.35 -2.74
N LEU A 6 -8.32 -17.38 -2.69
CA LEU A 6 -7.57 -16.51 -1.80
C LEU A 6 -7.90 -15.08 -2.22
N PRO A 7 -8.38 -14.20 -1.33
CA PRO A 7 -8.63 -12.81 -1.69
C PRO A 7 -7.32 -12.25 -2.24
N ALA A 8 -7.38 -11.71 -3.47
CA ALA A 8 -6.22 -11.16 -4.16
C ALA A 8 -5.37 -10.33 -3.19
N VAL A 9 -4.05 -10.50 -3.25
CA VAL A 9 -3.10 -9.71 -2.45
C VAL A 9 -3.43 -8.23 -2.65
N PRO A 10 -3.88 -7.53 -1.60
CA PRO A 10 -4.31 -6.15 -1.73
C PRO A 10 -3.09 -5.27 -1.94
N ARG A 11 -3.20 -4.34 -2.87
CA ARG A 11 -2.17 -3.34 -3.17
C ARG A 11 -2.47 -2.07 -2.41
N VAL A 12 -1.54 -1.65 -1.55
CA VAL A 12 -1.67 -0.45 -0.73
C VAL A 12 -0.56 0.52 -1.08
N LEU A 13 -0.93 1.77 -1.34
CA LEU A 13 0.02 2.85 -1.58
C LEU A 13 -0.01 3.84 -0.43
N ILE A 14 1.14 4.12 0.17
CA ILE A 14 1.32 5.15 1.19
C ILE A 14 2.06 6.32 0.55
N ALA A 15 1.38 7.45 0.37
CA ALA A 15 1.97 8.72 -0.04
C ALA A 15 2.15 9.59 1.19
N GLU A 16 3.36 9.59 1.76
CA GLU A 16 3.67 10.43 2.91
C GLU A 16 5.10 10.96 2.85
N SER A 17 5.27 12.26 3.14
CA SER A 17 6.58 12.93 3.04
C SER A 17 7.46 12.69 4.26
N ASP A 18 6.90 12.69 5.47
CA ASP A 18 7.64 12.44 6.70
C ASP A 18 8.08 10.96 6.78
N PRO A 19 9.39 10.66 6.86
CA PRO A 19 9.87 9.29 6.89
C PRO A 19 9.35 8.47 8.09
N TRP A 20 9.23 9.09 9.27
CA TRP A 20 8.83 8.41 10.49
C TRP A 20 7.33 8.06 10.46
N VAL A 21 6.50 8.96 9.96
CA VAL A 21 5.07 8.70 9.75
C VAL A 21 4.88 7.59 8.72
N ARG A 22 5.60 7.67 7.59
CA ARG A 22 5.51 6.68 6.52
C ARG A 22 5.88 5.26 6.98
N GLU A 23 6.94 5.13 7.78
CA GLU A 23 7.39 3.86 8.36
C GLU A 23 6.37 3.32 9.37
N THR A 24 5.85 4.19 10.24
CA THR A 24 4.78 3.83 11.20
C THR A 24 3.51 3.33 10.49
N LEU A 25 3.09 3.99 9.40
CA LEU A 25 1.93 3.55 8.62
C LEU A 25 2.17 2.19 7.96
N SER A 26 3.38 1.94 7.44
CA SER A 26 3.77 0.64 6.90
C SER A 26 3.63 -0.47 7.95
N ASP A 27 4.19 -0.27 9.15
CA ASP A 27 4.12 -1.24 10.24
C ASP A 27 2.68 -1.52 10.68
N LEU A 28 1.83 -0.50 10.73
CA LEU A 28 0.41 -0.65 11.05
C LEU A 28 -0.33 -1.48 10.00
N VAL A 29 -0.09 -1.23 8.71
CA VAL A 29 -0.73 -1.98 7.62
C VAL A 29 -0.29 -3.44 7.65
N LEU A 30 1.01 -3.69 7.75
CA LEU A 30 1.57 -5.05 7.81
C LEU A 30 1.16 -5.79 9.09
N GLY A 31 0.94 -5.07 10.19
CA GLY A 31 0.43 -5.63 11.44
C GLY A 31 -1.02 -6.11 11.36
N VAL A 32 -1.85 -5.53 10.48
CA VAL A 32 -3.22 -5.98 10.24
C VAL A 32 -3.26 -7.11 9.22
N ARG A 33 -2.52 -6.97 8.12
CA ARG A 33 -2.47 -7.95 7.04
C ARG A 33 -1.07 -8.03 6.45
N ALA A 34 -0.40 -9.16 6.70
CA ALA A 34 1.00 -9.35 6.33
C ALA A 34 1.23 -9.66 4.85
N ASP A 35 0.20 -10.08 4.11
CA ASP A 35 0.28 -10.40 2.67
C ASP A 35 -0.11 -9.21 1.78
N VAL A 36 0.00 -7.98 2.26
CA VAL A 36 -0.21 -6.75 1.47
C VAL A 36 0.98 -6.49 0.57
N ASP A 37 0.73 -6.09 -0.68
CA ASP A 37 1.73 -5.49 -1.55
C ASP A 37 1.76 -3.99 -1.31
N LEU A 38 2.79 -3.52 -0.60
CA LEU A 38 2.87 -2.16 -0.07
C LEU A 38 3.89 -1.32 -0.83
N GLU A 39 3.44 -0.18 -1.37
CA GLU A 39 4.28 0.81 -2.02
C GLU A 39 4.40 2.08 -1.17
N MET A 40 5.61 2.61 -1.04
CA MET A 40 5.92 3.81 -0.25
C MET A 40 6.36 4.95 -1.17
N CYS A 41 5.58 6.02 -1.24
CA CYS A 41 5.85 7.23 -2.00
C CYS A 41 6.17 8.39 -1.05
N THR A 42 7.18 9.19 -1.38
CA THR A 42 7.55 10.38 -0.57
C THR A 42 6.79 11.63 -0.97
N ASP A 43 6.12 11.61 -2.12
CA ASP A 43 5.37 12.74 -2.67
C ASP A 43 4.24 12.26 -3.59
N GLY A 44 3.32 13.18 -3.89
CA GLY A 44 2.16 12.89 -4.75
C GLY A 44 2.52 12.62 -6.22
N LYS A 45 3.67 13.09 -6.74
CA LYS A 45 4.06 12.81 -8.13
C LYS A 45 4.48 11.34 -8.27
N GLN A 46 5.28 10.84 -7.34
CA GLN A 46 5.66 9.43 -7.28
C GLN A 46 4.41 8.53 -7.17
N ALA A 47 3.46 8.92 -6.33
CA ALA A 47 2.20 8.18 -6.19
C ALA A 47 1.43 8.10 -7.52
N VAL A 48 1.30 9.22 -8.23
CA VAL A 48 0.63 9.26 -9.54
C VAL A 48 1.38 8.42 -10.59
N GLU A 49 2.70 8.48 -10.64
CA GLU A 49 3.48 7.66 -11.57
C GLU A 49 3.37 6.16 -11.28
N TRP A 50 3.26 5.78 -10.00
CA TRP A 50 3.00 4.40 -9.63
C TRP A 50 1.60 3.95 -10.03
N MET A 51 0.57 4.76 -9.75
CA MET A 51 -0.82 4.48 -10.11
C MET A 51 -1.04 4.30 -11.62
N LYS A 52 -0.23 4.95 -12.46
CA LYS A 52 -0.26 4.75 -13.92
C LYS A 52 0.15 3.34 -14.34
N LYS A 53 1.00 2.68 -13.56
CA LYS A 53 1.45 1.29 -13.82
C LYS A 53 0.41 0.30 -13.31
N GLN A 54 -0.09 0.54 -12.10
CA GLN A 54 -1.03 -0.36 -11.45
C GLN A 54 -1.91 0.40 -10.45
N LEU A 55 -3.21 0.12 -10.47
CA LEU A 55 -4.14 0.74 -9.52
C LEU A 55 -4.03 0.04 -8.15
N PRO A 56 -3.84 0.80 -7.07
CA PRO A 56 -3.91 0.27 -5.70
C PRO A 56 -5.38 0.07 -5.29
N ASP A 57 -5.60 -0.85 -4.37
CA ASP A 57 -6.90 -1.09 -3.73
C ASP A 57 -7.17 -0.09 -2.60
N LEU A 58 -6.11 0.49 -2.01
CA LEU A 58 -6.16 1.50 -0.97
C LEU A 58 -5.02 2.51 -1.13
N ILE A 59 -5.32 3.79 -0.91
CA ILE A 59 -4.33 4.87 -0.85
C ILE A 59 -4.41 5.52 0.52
N ILE A 60 -3.27 5.66 1.18
CA ILE A 60 -3.10 6.46 2.40
C ILE A 60 -2.30 7.70 2.00
N ALA A 61 -2.92 8.87 2.08
CA ALA A 61 -2.27 10.16 1.84
C ALA A 61 -2.36 10.99 3.12
N ALA A 62 -1.21 11.37 3.67
CA ALA A 62 -1.09 12.14 4.90
C ALA A 62 -0.36 13.47 4.66
#